data_AF-A0A3A8ZDE1-F1
#
_entry.id   AF-A0A3A8ZDE1-F1
#
_cell.length_a   1.000
_cell.length_b   1.000
_cell.length_c   1.000
_cell.angle_alpha   90.00
_cell.angle_beta   90.00
_cell.angle_gamma   90.00
#
_symmetry.space_group_name_H-M   'P 1'
#
loop_
_entity.id
_entity.type
_entity.pdbx_description
1 polymer ?
#
loop_
_entity_poly.entity_id
_entity_poly.type
_entity_poly.pdbx_seq_one_letter_code
_entity_poly.pdbx_strand_id
1 'polypeptide(L)'
;MKFRIWAWTQNIKRKYTKIKNCYVVKWLKNTLIYNIAKMFCMVFLILWVIFLFAPKVAHVSFLTNEVDAVGEIYADHINMNLETDRFRISDFNELNIGCLGNEGYEVNGEFYDNSYKLYTKSYDGLTGTIFITTENIEEEEFNITSFLEDDSRPVYINYIDSEYSIKCQDGFQIKFDCNIHLTFYESDAFLVKEGQENIPIYTCTIRNSDKYSSVLTTNQNVKLSVMDYLGMETDNKADITLWGVNKISGKASGDLFFSYSPDSKQYHLNKQIVYLGSEKNSLEINIILDNGIRELNINGMVNEASISKMNLFPTFWGWYRDNIYLTPLTLLTTIFGGVTLMINNKKKNS
;
A
#
# COMPACT_ATOMS: atom_id res chain seq x y z
N MET A 1 8.53 -49.60 -13.04
CA MET A 1 8.10 -48.26 -13.52
C MET A 1 9.11 -47.60 -14.47
N LYS A 2 10.43 -47.58 -14.16
CA LYS A 2 11.48 -46.97 -15.01
C LYS A 2 11.61 -47.56 -16.44
N PHE A 3 11.39 -48.86 -16.63
CA PHE A 3 11.53 -49.52 -17.95
C PHE A 3 10.43 -49.12 -18.96
N ARG A 4 9.19 -48.87 -18.49
CA ARG A 4 8.07 -48.44 -19.35
C ARG A 4 8.27 -47.02 -19.86
N ILE A 5 8.83 -46.13 -19.04
CA ILE A 5 9.15 -44.75 -19.41
C ILE A 5 10.31 -44.72 -20.43
N TRP A 6 11.32 -45.58 -20.25
CA TRP A 6 12.42 -45.71 -21.22
C TRP A 6 11.95 -46.27 -22.57
N ALA A 7 11.13 -47.32 -22.58
CA ALA A 7 10.57 -47.87 -23.82
C ALA A 7 9.66 -46.85 -24.54
N TRP A 8 8.88 -46.06 -23.78
CA TRP A 8 8.00 -45.03 -24.33
C TRP A 8 8.78 -43.86 -24.93
N THR A 9 9.83 -43.38 -24.25
CA THR A 9 10.73 -42.34 -24.78
C THR A 9 11.50 -42.79 -26.01
N GLN A 10 11.97 -44.04 -26.06
CA GLN A 10 12.59 -44.62 -27.26
C GLN A 10 11.61 -44.69 -28.43
N ASN A 11 10.35 -45.09 -28.20
CA ASN A 11 9.32 -45.11 -29.24
C ASN A 11 8.97 -43.73 -29.77
N ILE A 12 8.88 -42.70 -28.91
CA ILE A 12 8.68 -41.31 -29.33
C ILE A 12 9.87 -40.83 -30.15
N LYS A 13 11.10 -41.11 -29.71
CA LYS A 13 12.33 -40.73 -30.41
C LYS A 13 12.43 -41.38 -31.79
N ARG A 14 12.01 -42.64 -31.92
CA ARG A 14 11.92 -43.39 -33.19
C ARG A 14 10.85 -42.84 -34.12
N LYS A 15 9.65 -42.52 -33.60
CA LYS A 15 8.58 -41.86 -34.37
C LYS A 15 9.02 -40.47 -34.85
N TYR A 16 9.69 -39.70 -34.00
CA TYR A 16 10.21 -38.37 -34.35
C TYR A 16 11.29 -38.43 -35.44
N THR A 17 12.22 -39.39 -35.38
CA THR A 17 13.22 -39.58 -36.44
C THR A 17 12.59 -40.02 -37.76
N LYS A 18 11.56 -40.89 -37.74
CA LYS A 18 10.80 -41.28 -38.94
C LYS A 18 10.08 -40.09 -39.57
N ILE A 19 9.43 -39.25 -38.77
CA ILE A 19 8.74 -38.03 -39.24
C ILE A 19 9.76 -37.01 -39.79
N LYS A 20 10.88 -36.78 -39.08
CA LYS A 20 11.94 -35.84 -39.49
C LYS A 20 12.59 -36.23 -40.84
N ASN A 21 12.67 -37.53 -41.13
CA ASN A 21 13.25 -38.08 -42.36
C ASN A 21 12.25 -38.33 -43.48
N CYS A 22 10.95 -38.08 -43.26
CA CYS A 22 9.94 -38.19 -44.29
C CYS A 22 10.21 -37.19 -45.42
N TYR A 23 10.01 -37.63 -46.67
CA TYR A 23 10.26 -36.82 -47.87
C TYR A 23 9.50 -35.50 -47.83
N VAL A 24 8.24 -35.53 -47.39
CA VAL A 24 7.38 -34.35 -47.24
C VAL A 24 7.99 -33.34 -46.26
N VAL A 25 8.55 -33.78 -45.13
CA VAL A 25 9.15 -32.89 -44.12
C VAL A 25 10.48 -32.32 -44.61
N LYS A 26 11.27 -33.08 -45.38
CA LYS A 26 12.50 -32.57 -46.02
C LYS A 26 12.19 -31.56 -47.13
N TRP A 27 11.16 -31.82 -47.94
CA TRP A 27 10.68 -30.89 -48.96
C TRP A 27 10.17 -29.60 -48.33
N LEU A 28 9.30 -29.72 -47.31
CA LEU A 28 8.74 -28.57 -46.60
C LEU A 28 9.86 -27.74 -45.96
N LYS A 29 10.90 -28.37 -45.38
CA LYS A 29 12.08 -27.66 -44.85
C LYS A 29 12.85 -26.81 -45.87
N ASN A 30 12.81 -27.16 -47.14
CA ASN A 30 13.45 -26.41 -48.22
C ASN A 30 12.52 -25.36 -48.84
N THR A 31 11.25 -25.28 -48.42
CA THR A 31 10.34 -24.24 -48.91
C THR A 31 10.53 -22.90 -48.22
N LEU A 32 10.24 -21.82 -48.95
CA LEU A 32 10.16 -20.46 -48.41
C LEU A 32 9.25 -20.40 -47.18
N ILE A 33 8.12 -21.13 -47.21
CA ILE A 33 7.12 -21.19 -46.15
C ILE A 33 7.72 -21.69 -44.83
N TYR A 34 8.57 -22.71 -44.86
CA TYR A 34 9.23 -23.20 -43.65
C TYR A 34 10.22 -22.19 -43.07
N ASN A 35 10.98 -21.50 -43.91
CA ASN A 35 11.89 -20.45 -43.47
C ASN A 35 11.12 -19.25 -42.87
N ILE A 36 9.98 -18.88 -43.46
CA ILE A 36 9.07 -17.86 -42.91
C ILE A 36 8.52 -18.31 -41.55
N ALA A 37 7.99 -19.54 -41.45
CA ALA A 37 7.48 -20.06 -40.19
C ALA A 37 8.56 -20.14 -39.09
N LYS A 38 9.79 -20.53 -39.45
CA LYS A 38 10.93 -20.55 -38.54
C LYS A 38 11.30 -19.14 -38.05
N MET A 39 11.35 -18.16 -38.94
CA MET A 39 11.57 -16.76 -38.56
C MET A 39 10.47 -16.25 -37.63
N PHE A 40 9.21 -16.54 -37.96
CA PHE A 40 8.07 -16.17 -37.14
C PHE A 40 8.19 -16.74 -35.72
N CYS A 41 8.49 -18.03 -35.57
CA CYS A 41 8.74 -18.65 -34.26
C CYS A 41 9.92 -17.99 -33.50
N MET A 42 11.01 -17.62 -34.18
CA MET A 42 12.12 -16.91 -33.54
C MET A 42 11.72 -15.53 -33.05
N VAL A 43 11.02 -14.74 -33.87
CA VAL A 43 10.54 -13.39 -33.49
C VAL A 43 9.60 -13.50 -32.29
N PHE A 44 8.67 -14.45 -32.29
CA PHE A 44 7.78 -14.68 -31.16
C PHE A 44 8.53 -15.05 -29.88
N LEU A 45 9.58 -15.87 -29.99
CA LEU A 45 10.38 -16.24 -28.82
C LEU A 45 11.15 -15.04 -28.27
N ILE A 46 11.69 -14.17 -29.13
CA ILE A 46 12.33 -12.92 -28.73
C ILE A 46 11.32 -11.97 -28.07
N LEU A 47 10.16 -11.77 -28.68
CA LEU A 47 9.09 -10.93 -28.11
C LEU A 47 8.61 -11.47 -26.76
N TRP A 48 8.51 -12.80 -26.62
CA TRP A 48 8.13 -13.44 -25.37
C TRP A 48 9.19 -13.22 -24.27
N VAL A 49 10.47 -13.33 -24.61
CA VAL A 49 11.57 -13.01 -23.69
C VAL A 49 11.54 -11.53 -23.29
N ILE A 50 11.36 -10.61 -24.25
CA ILE A 50 11.24 -9.18 -23.95
C ILE A 50 10.07 -8.93 -23.00
N PHE A 51 8.90 -9.53 -23.27
CA PHE A 51 7.73 -9.39 -22.42
C PHE A 51 7.94 -9.93 -20.99
N LEU A 52 8.75 -10.98 -20.81
CA LEU A 52 9.07 -11.52 -19.49
C LEU A 52 9.93 -10.58 -18.65
N PHE A 53 10.82 -9.83 -19.29
CA PHE A 53 11.77 -8.93 -18.61
C PHE A 53 11.40 -7.45 -18.68
N ALA A 54 10.37 -7.09 -19.44
CA ALA A 54 9.87 -5.73 -19.49
C ALA A 54 9.32 -5.33 -18.11
N PRO A 55 9.69 -4.14 -17.58
CA PRO A 55 9.14 -3.65 -16.34
C PRO A 55 7.62 -3.52 -16.49
N LYS A 56 6.89 -4.17 -15.59
CA LYS A 56 5.44 -4.14 -15.57
C LYS A 56 5.02 -3.02 -14.64
N VAL A 57 4.90 -1.82 -15.19
CA VAL A 57 4.41 -0.66 -14.45
C VAL A 57 3.11 -0.21 -15.10
N ALA A 58 2.10 0.08 -14.29
CA ALA A 58 0.83 0.63 -14.75
C ALA A 58 0.44 1.80 -13.85
N HIS A 59 -0.18 2.81 -14.46
CA HIS A 59 -0.83 3.86 -13.69
C HIS A 59 -2.21 3.39 -13.23
N VAL A 60 -2.55 3.65 -11.97
CA VAL A 60 -3.87 3.39 -11.39
C VAL A 60 -4.48 4.66 -10.86
N SER A 61 -5.79 4.81 -11.09
CA SER A 61 -6.62 5.79 -10.40
C SER A 61 -7.87 5.05 -9.92
N PHE A 62 -8.13 5.04 -8.63
CA PHE A 62 -9.33 4.46 -8.04
C PHE A 62 -10.09 5.55 -7.34
N LEU A 63 -11.36 5.73 -7.69
CA LEU A 63 -12.27 6.68 -7.07
C LEU A 63 -13.53 5.92 -6.64
N THR A 64 -13.90 6.09 -5.39
CA THR A 64 -15.14 5.51 -4.87
C THR A 64 -15.72 6.32 -3.73
N ASN A 65 -17.05 6.36 -3.69
CA ASN A 65 -17.82 6.90 -2.58
C ASN A 65 -18.53 5.80 -1.75
N GLU A 66 -18.26 4.54 -2.08
CA GLU A 66 -18.86 3.36 -1.44
C GLU A 66 -17.75 2.38 -1.05
N VAL A 67 -17.20 2.55 0.16
CA VAL A 67 -16.19 1.64 0.69
C VAL A 67 -16.77 0.87 1.88
N ASP A 68 -16.89 -0.44 1.71
CA ASP A 68 -17.30 -1.34 2.81
C ASP A 68 -16.17 -1.46 3.84
N ALA A 69 -14.93 -1.70 3.39
CA ALA A 69 -13.75 -1.77 4.26
C ALA A 69 -12.45 -1.57 3.47
N VAL A 70 -11.57 -0.73 4.01
CA VAL A 70 -10.17 -0.68 3.62
C VAL A 70 -9.43 -1.70 4.49
N GLY A 71 -8.66 -2.60 3.87
CA GLY A 71 -7.83 -3.55 4.60
C GLY A 71 -6.44 -2.97 4.85
N GLU A 72 -5.40 -3.79 4.73
CA GLU A 72 -4.03 -3.37 5.06
C GLU A 72 -3.49 -2.34 4.07
N ILE A 73 -3.05 -1.19 4.59
CA ILE A 73 -2.27 -0.19 3.86
C ILE A 73 -0.85 -0.14 4.44
N TYR A 74 0.13 0.02 3.56
CA TYR A 74 1.54 0.19 3.93
C TYR A 74 1.99 1.53 3.36
N ALA A 75 2.13 2.53 4.24
CA ALA A 75 2.46 3.91 3.91
C ALA A 75 3.70 4.35 4.69
N ASP A 76 4.48 5.27 4.12
CA ASP A 76 5.65 5.84 4.79
C ASP A 76 5.25 7.03 5.68
N HIS A 77 4.25 7.80 5.23
CA HIS A 77 3.76 8.99 5.92
C HIS A 77 2.23 8.98 5.94
N ILE A 78 1.67 9.32 7.09
CA ILE A 78 0.26 9.64 7.25
C ILE A 78 0.15 11.06 7.77
N ASN A 79 -0.68 11.86 7.11
CA ASN A 79 -1.20 13.10 7.63
C ASN A 79 -2.71 12.92 7.76
N MET A 80 -3.23 13.35 8.87
CA MET A 80 -4.63 13.22 9.18
C MET A 80 -5.10 14.49 9.82
N ASN A 81 -6.23 14.97 9.34
CA ASN A 81 -6.96 16.05 9.94
C ASN A 81 -8.23 15.46 10.57
N LEU A 82 -8.31 15.38 11.90
CA LEU A 82 -9.53 14.95 12.57
C LEU A 82 -10.35 16.16 12.97
N GLU A 83 -11.62 16.16 12.61
CA GLU A 83 -12.61 17.07 13.15
C GLU A 83 -13.34 16.34 14.29
N THR A 84 -12.80 16.43 15.49
CA THR A 84 -13.40 15.87 16.71
C THR A 84 -12.94 16.68 17.91
N ASP A 85 -13.63 16.58 19.05
CA ASP A 85 -13.16 17.12 20.33
C ASP A 85 -12.51 16.04 21.22
N ARG A 86 -12.57 14.78 20.78
CA ARG A 86 -12.12 13.64 21.57
C ARG A 86 -11.68 12.46 20.72
N PHE A 87 -10.56 11.86 21.10
CA PHE A 87 -10.15 10.56 20.59
C PHE A 87 -9.44 9.73 21.66
N ARG A 88 -9.25 8.44 21.40
CA ARG A 88 -8.53 7.56 22.32
C ARG A 88 -7.31 6.92 21.69
N ILE A 89 -6.24 6.83 22.45
CA ILE A 89 -5.05 6.05 22.13
C ILE A 89 -5.10 4.79 23.00
N SER A 90 -5.13 3.63 22.37
CA SER A 90 -4.89 2.35 23.06
C SER A 90 -3.40 2.04 23.03
N ASP A 91 -2.80 1.95 24.21
CA ASP A 91 -1.41 1.56 24.43
C ASP A 91 -1.32 0.06 24.71
N PHE A 92 -0.27 -0.57 24.16
CA PHE A 92 0.02 -1.98 24.38
C PHE A 92 1.24 -2.09 25.31
N ASN A 93 1.07 -2.69 26.48
CA ASN A 93 2.09 -2.81 27.54
C ASN A 93 2.43 -1.50 28.25
N GLU A 94 3.49 -0.81 27.83
CA GLU A 94 4.11 0.32 28.52
C GLU A 94 4.38 1.44 27.52
N LEU A 95 3.80 2.62 27.69
CA LEU A 95 3.96 3.72 26.75
C LEU A 95 4.72 4.88 27.38
N ASN A 96 5.78 5.32 26.69
CA ASN A 96 6.41 6.60 26.97
C ASN A 96 5.79 7.67 26.08
N ILE A 97 5.35 8.75 26.71
CA ILE A 97 4.71 9.86 26.03
C ILE A 97 5.63 11.07 26.17
N GLY A 98 6.18 11.48 25.04
CA GLY A 98 6.91 12.74 24.94
C GLY A 98 5.94 13.89 24.72
N CYS A 99 6.18 15.00 25.39
CA CYS A 99 5.51 16.27 25.12
C CYS A 99 6.58 17.28 24.71
N LEU A 100 6.41 17.91 23.55
CA LEU A 100 7.32 18.93 23.04
C LEU A 100 6.57 20.24 22.84
N GLY A 101 7.24 21.36 23.06
CA GLY A 101 6.64 22.69 22.88
C GLY A 101 5.64 23.10 23.97
N ASN A 102 5.40 22.26 24.98
CA ASN A 102 4.53 22.54 26.11
C ASN A 102 5.26 23.32 27.22
N GLU A 103 4.48 24.03 28.05
CA GLU A 103 4.99 24.74 29.23
C GLU A 103 5.25 23.79 30.41
N GLY A 104 4.45 22.73 30.51
CA GLY A 104 4.53 21.76 31.57
C GLY A 104 3.27 20.91 31.65
N TYR A 105 3.05 20.36 32.85
CA TYR A 105 1.95 19.48 33.20
C TYR A 105 1.24 20.03 34.42
N GLU A 106 -0.09 20.02 34.40
CA GLU A 106 -0.90 20.28 35.59
C GLU A 106 -1.56 18.99 36.04
N VAL A 107 -1.28 18.61 37.28
CA VAL A 107 -1.77 17.37 37.91
C VAL A 107 -2.24 17.70 39.32
N ASN A 108 -3.51 17.37 39.62
CA ASN A 108 -4.12 17.61 40.93
C ASN A 108 -3.99 19.06 41.44
N GLY A 109 -3.97 20.05 40.53
CA GLY A 109 -3.83 21.47 40.86
C GLY A 109 -2.39 21.93 41.14
N GLU A 110 -1.40 21.06 40.96
CA GLU A 110 0.02 21.40 41.02
C GLU A 110 0.63 21.44 39.62
N PHE A 111 1.58 22.35 39.43
CA PHE A 111 2.28 22.53 38.16
C PHE A 111 3.67 21.89 38.18
N TYR A 112 3.96 21.12 37.14
CA TYR A 112 5.21 20.42 36.91
C TYR A 112 5.81 20.89 35.60
N ASP A 113 7.10 21.25 35.59
CA ASP A 113 7.76 21.76 34.39
C ASP A 113 7.91 20.70 33.28
N ASN A 114 8.35 21.13 32.10
CA ASN A 114 8.55 20.27 30.93
C ASN A 114 9.73 19.27 31.02
N SER A 115 10.44 19.21 32.16
CA SER A 115 11.46 18.19 32.38
C SER A 115 10.88 16.85 32.85
N TYR A 116 9.61 16.85 33.31
CA TYR A 116 8.86 15.63 33.54
C TYR A 116 8.43 14.99 32.22
N LYS A 117 8.17 13.68 32.26
CA LYS A 117 7.63 12.89 31.16
C LYS A 117 6.45 12.07 31.63
N LEU A 118 5.57 11.72 30.70
CA LEU A 118 4.43 10.85 30.97
C LEU A 118 4.79 9.40 30.65
N TYR A 119 4.45 8.50 31.57
CA TYR A 119 4.65 7.07 31.44
C TYR A 119 3.37 6.34 31.81
N THR A 120 2.96 5.38 30.98
CA THR A 120 1.79 4.52 31.24
C THR A 120 2.20 3.06 31.26
N LYS A 121 1.42 2.24 31.98
CA LYS A 121 1.52 0.79 31.97
C LYS A 121 0.13 0.17 32.10
N SER A 122 -0.30 -0.56 31.07
CA SER A 122 -1.54 -1.35 31.10
C SER A 122 -1.56 -2.39 32.23
N TYR A 123 -2.71 -2.58 32.87
CA TYR A 123 -2.85 -3.50 34.02
C TYR A 123 -2.60 -4.96 33.66
N ASP A 124 -3.05 -5.38 32.48
CA ASP A 124 -3.00 -6.75 32.00
C ASP A 124 -1.83 -7.01 31.04
N GLY A 125 -1.03 -5.99 30.72
CA GLY A 125 -0.01 -6.05 29.68
C GLY A 125 -0.58 -6.19 28.27
N LEU A 126 -1.88 -5.96 28.07
CA LEU A 126 -2.54 -6.11 26.77
C LEU A 126 -3.09 -4.78 26.28
N THR A 127 -3.89 -4.08 27.07
CA THR A 127 -4.53 -2.84 26.61
C THR A 127 -4.76 -1.86 27.75
N GLY A 128 -4.11 -0.69 27.66
CA GLY A 128 -4.55 0.51 28.37
C GLY A 128 -5.26 1.46 27.40
N THR A 129 -5.90 2.49 27.94
CA THR A 129 -6.56 3.52 27.14
C THR A 129 -6.28 4.92 27.69
N ILE A 130 -5.89 5.81 26.79
CA ILE A 130 -5.72 7.24 27.06
C ILE A 130 -6.79 7.99 26.28
N PHE A 131 -7.69 8.69 26.97
CA PHE A 131 -8.60 9.64 26.34
C PHE A 131 -7.95 11.00 26.30
N ILE A 132 -8.07 11.63 25.13
CA ILE A 132 -7.52 12.95 24.83
C ILE A 132 -8.70 13.87 24.51
N THR A 133 -8.77 15.00 25.21
CA THR A 133 -9.78 16.05 25.01
C THR A 133 -9.12 17.42 25.07
N THR A 134 -9.59 18.38 24.29
CA THR A 134 -9.04 19.74 24.23
C THR A 134 -9.90 20.77 24.96
N GLU A 135 -9.27 21.88 25.37
CA GLU A 135 -9.98 23.08 25.86
C GLU A 135 -10.40 23.96 24.66
N ASN A 136 -11.71 24.07 24.41
CA ASN A 136 -12.44 24.79 23.33
C ASN A 136 -12.97 23.89 22.20
N ILE A 137 -14.29 23.99 21.97
CA ILE A 137 -15.16 23.05 21.22
C ILE A 137 -15.70 23.71 19.94
N GLU A 138 -14.90 24.53 19.26
CA GLU A 138 -15.29 25.02 17.93
C GLU A 138 -14.30 24.45 16.91
N GLU A 139 -14.67 23.30 16.34
CA GLU A 139 -14.09 22.66 15.16
C GLU A 139 -12.56 22.79 15.07
N GLU A 140 -11.84 22.17 16.00
CA GLU A 140 -10.39 22.06 15.87
C GLU A 140 -10.02 20.90 14.93
N GLU A 141 -9.23 21.25 13.94
CA GLU A 141 -8.57 20.35 13.00
C GLU A 141 -7.31 19.75 13.66
N PHE A 142 -7.39 18.50 14.12
CA PHE A 142 -6.21 17.83 14.67
C PHE A 142 -5.31 17.32 13.57
N ASN A 143 -4.12 17.89 13.47
CA ASN A 143 -3.09 17.34 12.61
C ASN A 143 -2.33 16.20 13.31
N ILE A 144 -2.62 14.97 12.89
CA ILE A 144 -1.86 13.78 13.26
C ILE A 144 -0.89 13.47 12.14
N THR A 145 0.39 13.54 12.48
CA THR A 145 1.48 13.09 11.62
C THR A 145 2.11 11.83 12.21
N SER A 146 2.41 10.86 11.38
CA SER A 146 3.39 9.83 11.76
C SER A 146 4.53 9.85 10.75
N PHE A 147 5.74 9.89 11.29
CA PHE A 147 6.98 9.85 10.54
C PHE A 147 7.64 8.51 10.79
N LEU A 148 7.80 7.71 9.74
CA LEU A 148 8.61 6.50 9.80
C LEU A 148 10.03 6.85 9.35
N GLU A 149 10.96 6.98 10.31
CA GLU A 149 12.37 7.29 9.98
C GLU A 149 13.12 6.10 9.32
N ASP A 150 12.55 4.88 9.29
CA ASP A 150 13.22 3.74 8.65
C ASP A 150 12.26 2.65 8.12
N ASP A 151 12.52 2.23 6.88
CA ASP A 151 11.96 1.09 6.10
C ASP A 151 10.55 0.55 6.46
N SER A 152 9.54 1.04 5.72
CA SER A 152 8.26 0.38 5.37
C SER A 152 7.63 -0.49 6.47
N ARG A 153 6.85 0.13 7.36
CA ARG A 153 6.04 -0.57 8.36
C ARG A 153 4.54 -0.30 8.14
N PRO A 154 3.67 -1.29 8.40
CA PRO A 154 2.25 -1.17 8.09
C PRO A 154 1.57 -0.09 8.93
N VAL A 155 0.84 0.80 8.26
CA VAL A 155 -0.19 1.63 8.88
C VAL A 155 -1.53 0.95 8.64
N TYR A 156 -2.04 0.26 9.66
CA TYR A 156 -3.31 -0.44 9.50
C TYR A 156 -4.44 0.54 9.73
N ILE A 157 -5.09 0.98 8.65
CA ILE A 157 -6.38 1.65 8.71
C ILE A 157 -7.45 0.58 8.55
N ASN A 158 -8.24 0.36 9.59
CA ASN A 158 -9.35 -0.58 9.56
C ASN A 158 -10.65 0.17 9.84
N TYR A 159 -11.67 -0.09 9.01
CA TYR A 159 -13.04 0.34 9.23
C TYR A 159 -13.91 -0.90 9.42
N ILE A 160 -14.38 -1.11 10.65
CA ILE A 160 -15.34 -2.16 10.98
C ILE A 160 -16.45 -1.52 11.81
N ASP A 161 -17.70 -1.68 11.37
CA ASP A 161 -18.90 -1.38 12.15
C ASP A 161 -18.89 0.01 12.83
N SER A 162 -18.46 1.05 12.11
CA SER A 162 -18.37 2.46 12.57
C SER A 162 -17.17 2.80 13.46
N GLU A 163 -16.24 1.86 13.69
CA GLU A 163 -14.97 2.15 14.35
C GLU A 163 -13.86 2.33 13.31
N TYR A 164 -13.24 3.52 13.34
CA TYR A 164 -11.97 3.76 12.66
C TYR A 164 -10.84 3.49 13.61
N SER A 165 -9.89 2.68 13.14
CA SER A 165 -8.65 2.53 13.87
C SER A 165 -7.45 2.60 12.98
N ILE A 166 -6.44 3.26 13.52
CA ILE A 166 -5.17 3.46 12.85
C ILE A 166 -4.11 2.94 13.79
N LYS A 167 -3.46 1.88 13.35
CA LYS A 167 -2.32 1.31 14.06
C LYS A 167 -1.06 1.77 13.38
N CYS A 168 -0.22 2.50 14.13
CA CYS A 168 1.14 2.80 13.72
C CYS A 168 2.12 2.01 14.59
N GLN A 169 3.17 1.45 13.97
CA GLN A 169 4.15 0.64 14.69
C GLN A 169 5.20 1.45 15.45
N ASP A 170 5.40 2.72 15.06
CA ASP A 170 6.35 3.65 15.69
C ASP A 170 5.65 4.87 16.33
N GLY A 171 4.36 4.70 16.60
CA GLY A 171 3.51 5.68 17.25
C GLY A 171 3.14 6.88 16.36
N PHE A 172 2.71 7.95 17.00
CA PHE A 172 2.13 9.14 16.39
C PHE A 172 2.75 10.39 16.99
N GLN A 173 2.85 11.42 16.17
CA GLN A 173 3.06 12.80 16.60
C GLN A 173 1.76 13.56 16.35
N ILE A 174 1.13 14.01 17.43
CA ILE A 174 -0.13 14.74 17.34
C ILE A 174 0.13 16.16 17.77
N LYS A 175 -0.15 17.11 16.89
CA LYS A 175 0.07 18.53 17.14
C LYS A 175 -1.25 19.13 17.63
N PHE A 176 -1.15 19.91 18.70
CA PHE A 176 -2.27 20.63 19.31
C PHE A 176 -1.90 22.09 19.46
N ASP A 177 -2.84 22.96 19.14
CA ASP A 177 -2.68 24.41 19.28
C ASP A 177 -3.32 24.94 20.58
N CYS A 178 -3.84 24.04 21.42
CA CYS A 178 -4.54 24.31 22.67
C CYS A 178 -4.04 23.42 23.83
N ASN A 179 -4.59 23.64 25.03
CA ASN A 179 -4.35 22.75 26.17
C ASN A 179 -5.03 21.41 25.96
N ILE A 180 -4.36 20.35 26.42
CA ILE A 180 -4.81 18.97 26.23
C ILE A 180 -5.05 18.34 27.59
N HIS A 181 -6.23 17.76 27.79
CA HIS A 181 -6.52 16.92 28.94
C HIS A 181 -6.37 15.44 28.56
N LEU A 182 -5.62 14.73 29.38
CA LEU A 182 -5.42 13.29 29.30
C LEU A 182 -6.14 12.62 30.46
N THR A 183 -6.92 11.58 30.16
CA THR A 183 -7.51 10.69 31.17
C THR A 183 -7.07 9.25 30.91
N PHE A 184 -6.53 8.60 31.93
CA PHE A 184 -5.97 7.26 31.83
C PHE A 184 -6.96 6.23 32.38
N TYR A 185 -7.23 5.17 31.62
CA TYR A 185 -8.07 4.05 32.00
C TYR A 185 -7.34 2.74 31.77
N GLU A 186 -7.65 1.73 32.60
CA GLU A 186 -7.10 0.36 32.51
C GLU A 186 -5.55 0.34 32.49
N SER A 187 -4.94 1.40 33.01
CA SER A 187 -3.50 1.64 33.02
C SER A 187 -3.11 2.39 34.29
N ASP A 188 -1.92 2.06 34.80
CA ASP A 188 -1.21 2.89 35.76
C ASP A 188 -0.49 3.99 34.97
N ALA A 189 -0.69 5.26 35.34
CA ALA A 189 -0.01 6.39 34.71
C ALA A 189 0.82 7.16 35.75
N PHE A 190 1.94 7.69 35.29
CA PHE A 190 2.91 8.39 36.14
C PHE A 190 3.51 9.61 35.43
N LEU A 191 3.76 10.66 36.21
CA LEU A 191 4.77 11.66 35.88
C LEU A 191 6.13 11.18 36.39
N VAL A 192 7.14 11.24 35.51
CA VAL A 192 8.49 10.72 35.76
C VAL A 192 9.53 11.80 35.48
N LYS A 193 10.51 11.95 36.38
CA LYS A 193 11.68 12.81 36.20
C LYS A 193 12.92 12.11 36.72
N GLU A 194 14.03 12.21 35.97
CA GLU A 194 15.28 11.54 36.32
C GLU A 194 15.76 11.95 37.72
N GLY A 195 16.02 10.95 38.58
CA GLY A 195 16.47 11.16 39.96
C GLY A 195 15.39 11.57 40.96
N GLN A 196 14.11 11.53 40.58
CA GLN A 196 12.97 11.81 41.46
C GLN A 196 12.02 10.62 41.56
N GLU A 197 11.18 10.60 42.60
CA GLU A 197 10.11 9.61 42.74
C GLU A 197 9.01 9.82 41.68
N ASN A 198 8.45 8.72 41.19
CA ASN A 198 7.35 8.75 40.23
C ASN A 198 6.07 9.23 40.92
N ILE A 199 5.32 10.11 40.25
CA ILE A 199 4.08 10.67 40.77
C ILE A 199 2.92 9.98 40.07
N PRO A 200 2.07 9.20 40.76
CA PRO A 200 0.93 8.53 40.14
C PRO A 200 -0.14 9.54 39.72
N ILE A 201 -0.71 9.35 38.53
CA ILE A 201 -1.70 10.26 37.94
C ILE A 201 -2.89 9.47 37.38
N TYR A 202 -4.08 10.08 37.45
CA TYR A 202 -5.30 9.58 36.80
C TYR A 202 -5.76 10.50 35.67
N THR A 203 -5.49 11.79 35.83
CA THR A 203 -5.71 12.83 34.83
C THR A 203 -4.51 13.76 34.81
N CYS A 204 -4.25 14.38 33.66
CA CYS A 204 -3.18 15.34 33.48
C CYS A 204 -3.57 16.35 32.40
N THR A 205 -3.27 17.62 32.62
CA THR A 205 -3.38 18.64 31.58
C THR A 205 -2.00 18.98 31.05
N ILE A 206 -1.76 18.80 29.76
CA ILE A 206 -0.59 19.35 29.08
C ILE A 206 -0.91 20.81 28.77
N ARG A 207 -0.16 21.73 29.40
CA ARG A 207 -0.34 23.16 29.18
C ARG A 207 0.44 23.60 27.95
N ASN A 208 -0.28 24.09 26.95
CA ASN A 208 0.32 24.65 25.76
C ASN A 208 0.84 26.07 26.03
N SER A 209 1.87 26.46 25.28
CA SER A 209 2.36 27.83 25.32
C SER A 209 1.61 28.69 24.32
N ASP A 210 1.22 29.91 24.69
CA ASP A 210 0.54 30.86 23.79
C ASP A 210 1.33 31.16 22.49
N LYS A 211 2.60 30.76 22.41
CA LYS A 211 3.50 31.01 21.28
C LYS A 211 3.79 29.76 20.43
N TYR A 212 3.51 28.57 20.93
CA TYR A 212 3.90 27.31 20.29
C TYR A 212 2.75 26.32 20.32
N SER A 213 2.79 25.36 19.41
CA SER A 213 1.94 24.19 19.49
C SER A 213 2.56 23.14 20.40
N SER A 214 1.74 22.43 21.17
CA SER A 214 2.18 21.25 21.90
C SER A 214 2.14 20.04 20.99
N VAL A 215 3.16 19.19 21.08
CA VAL A 215 3.22 17.93 20.34
C VAL A 215 3.20 16.77 21.33
N LEU A 216 2.23 15.88 21.18
CA LEU A 216 2.19 14.60 21.86
C LEU A 216 2.86 13.56 20.97
N THR A 217 3.96 12.98 21.43
CA THR A 217 4.67 11.93 20.72
C THR A 217 4.53 10.61 21.45
N THR A 218 4.01 9.60 20.76
CA THR A 218 4.04 8.20 21.19
C THR A 218 5.12 7.49 20.40
N ASN A 219 5.96 6.68 21.04
CA ASN A 219 7.15 6.06 20.43
C ASN A 219 7.08 4.53 20.36
N GLN A 220 5.88 3.98 20.44
CA GLN A 220 5.63 2.54 20.39
C GLN A 220 4.39 2.24 19.55
N ASN A 221 4.17 0.95 19.29
CA ASN A 221 2.94 0.45 18.70
C ASN A 221 1.74 0.98 19.50
N VAL A 222 0.91 1.81 18.89
CA VAL A 222 -0.35 2.26 19.48
C VAL A 222 -1.46 2.22 18.44
N LYS A 223 -2.69 2.06 18.92
CA LYS A 223 -3.89 2.09 18.09
C LYS A 223 -4.64 3.37 18.44
N LEU A 224 -4.71 4.29 17.48
CA LEU A 224 -5.61 5.43 17.55
C LEU A 224 -7.00 4.95 17.15
N SER A 225 -7.99 5.20 18.00
CA SER A 225 -9.39 4.98 17.70
C SER A 225 -10.15 6.29 17.83
N VAL A 226 -10.78 6.68 16.72
CA VAL A 226 -11.76 7.77 16.69
C VAL A 226 -13.11 7.12 16.93
N MET A 227 -13.78 7.49 18.02
CA MET A 227 -15.01 6.82 18.47
C MET A 227 -16.12 7.83 18.72
N ASP A 228 -17.34 7.47 18.32
CA ASP A 228 -18.56 7.95 18.97
C ASP A 228 -18.63 7.30 20.35
N TYR A 229 -18.21 8.04 21.38
CA TYR A 229 -18.39 7.63 22.75
C TYR A 229 -19.49 8.50 23.35
N LEU A 230 -20.76 8.21 23.01
CA LEU A 230 -21.94 8.35 23.88
C LEU A 230 -23.28 8.00 23.17
N GLY A 231 -23.29 7.57 21.91
CA GLY A 231 -24.55 7.45 21.16
C GLY A 231 -25.20 8.83 20.92
N MET A 232 -24.39 9.89 21.05
CA MET A 232 -24.69 11.21 20.55
C MET A 232 -23.89 11.32 19.25
N GLU A 233 -24.56 11.64 18.15
CA GLU A 233 -23.92 11.84 16.84
C GLU A 233 -22.81 12.90 16.96
N THR A 234 -21.60 12.48 17.29
CA THR A 234 -20.40 13.26 17.02
C THR A 234 -19.98 12.91 15.61
N ASP A 235 -20.05 13.90 14.72
CA ASP A 235 -19.57 13.78 13.35
C ASP A 235 -18.11 13.31 13.38
N ASN A 236 -17.87 12.05 13.00
CA ASN A 236 -16.52 11.54 12.83
C ASN A 236 -16.05 11.92 11.44
N LYS A 237 -15.61 13.18 11.30
CA LYS A 237 -15.06 13.72 10.06
C LYS A 237 -13.55 13.70 10.11
N ALA A 238 -12.95 13.22 9.03
CA ALA A 238 -11.50 13.27 8.90
C ALA A 238 -11.07 13.31 7.44
N ASP A 239 -10.01 14.06 7.18
CA ASP A 239 -9.26 13.97 5.92
C ASP A 239 -7.93 13.25 6.19
N ILE A 240 -7.69 12.16 5.47
CA ILE A 240 -6.51 11.31 5.65
C ILE A 240 -5.75 11.23 4.34
N THR A 241 -4.52 11.73 4.35
CA THR A 241 -3.58 11.56 3.24
C THR A 241 -2.47 10.60 3.63
N LEU A 242 -2.22 9.62 2.77
CA LEU A 242 -1.15 8.64 2.90
C LEU A 242 -0.22 8.76 1.70
N TRP A 243 1.06 8.95 2.00
CA TRP A 243 2.12 8.96 0.99
C TRP A 243 3.06 7.77 1.19
N GLY A 244 3.85 7.49 0.17
CA GLY A 244 4.78 6.39 0.25
C GLY A 244 4.14 5.02 0.10
N VAL A 245 2.89 4.96 -0.36
CA VAL A 245 2.13 3.71 -0.29
C VAL A 245 2.75 2.68 -1.23
N ASN A 246 3.07 1.51 -0.69
CA ASN A 246 3.66 0.40 -1.44
C ASN A 246 2.68 -0.77 -1.64
N LYS A 247 1.64 -0.86 -0.79
CA LYS A 247 0.67 -1.94 -0.83
C LYS A 247 -0.65 -1.47 -0.23
N ILE A 248 -1.74 -1.80 -0.91
CA ILE A 248 -3.10 -1.70 -0.41
C ILE A 248 -3.90 -2.94 -0.79
N SER A 249 -4.69 -3.45 0.16
CA SER A 249 -5.67 -4.51 -0.07
C SER A 249 -6.98 -4.15 0.62
N GLY A 250 -8.10 -4.11 -0.08
CA GLY A 250 -9.39 -3.75 0.52
C GLY A 250 -10.59 -4.25 -0.28
N LYS A 251 -11.75 -4.31 0.35
CA LYS A 251 -13.01 -4.67 -0.31
C LYS A 251 -13.79 -3.39 -0.61
N ALA A 252 -13.87 -3.03 -1.88
CA ALA A 252 -14.44 -1.75 -2.29
C ALA A 252 -15.40 -1.93 -3.49
N SER A 253 -16.35 -1.00 -3.59
CA SER A 253 -17.09 -0.70 -4.82
C SER A 253 -16.48 0.53 -5.48
N GLY A 254 -16.81 0.84 -6.72
CA GLY A 254 -16.39 2.06 -7.42
C GLY A 254 -15.56 1.83 -8.67
N ASP A 255 -14.93 2.89 -9.17
CA ASP A 255 -14.32 2.89 -10.49
C ASP A 255 -12.80 2.84 -10.42
N LEU A 256 -12.22 1.75 -10.92
CA LEU A 256 -10.78 1.57 -11.06
C LEU A 256 -10.37 1.81 -12.51
N PHE A 257 -9.59 2.85 -12.74
CA PHE A 257 -8.89 3.12 -13.98
C PHE A 257 -7.49 2.52 -13.92
N PHE A 258 -7.16 1.67 -14.89
CA PHE A 258 -5.88 0.98 -14.97
C PHE A 258 -5.25 1.17 -16.36
N SER A 259 -4.04 1.71 -16.40
CA SER A 259 -3.35 2.12 -17.62
C SER A 259 -1.96 1.47 -17.72
N TYR A 260 -1.91 0.27 -18.28
CA TYR A 260 -0.68 -0.46 -18.62
C TYR A 260 -0.23 -0.25 -20.08
N SER A 261 -1.20 -0.01 -20.96
CA SER A 261 -1.04 0.29 -22.39
C SER A 261 -1.44 1.74 -22.63
N PRO A 262 -1.13 2.34 -23.80
CA PRO A 262 -1.50 3.73 -24.10
C PRO A 262 -2.97 4.07 -23.81
N ASP A 263 -3.87 3.10 -23.90
CA ASP A 263 -5.26 3.24 -23.50
C ASP A 263 -5.51 2.75 -22.07
N SER A 264 -6.23 3.56 -21.29
CA SER A 264 -6.73 3.21 -19.96
C SER A 264 -7.95 2.30 -20.03
N LYS A 265 -8.02 1.28 -19.16
CA LYS A 265 -9.20 0.43 -18.97
C LYS A 265 -9.91 0.82 -17.68
N GLN A 266 -11.23 1.00 -17.73
CA GLN A 266 -12.07 1.24 -16.56
C GLN A 266 -12.71 -0.06 -16.11
N TYR A 267 -12.68 -0.32 -14.80
CA TYR A 267 -13.28 -1.46 -14.14
C TYR A 267 -14.29 -0.94 -13.12
N HIS A 268 -15.57 -1.28 -13.32
CA HIS A 268 -16.62 -0.99 -12.36
C HIS A 268 -16.68 -2.12 -11.32
N LEU A 269 -16.34 -1.80 -10.08
CA LEU A 269 -16.28 -2.75 -8.97
C LEU A 269 -17.57 -2.70 -8.17
N ASN A 270 -18.04 -3.88 -7.74
CA ASN A 270 -19.12 -4.02 -6.78
C ASN A 270 -18.68 -4.98 -5.68
N LYS A 271 -18.28 -4.42 -4.53
CA LYS A 271 -17.85 -5.18 -3.35
C LYS A 271 -16.75 -6.22 -3.67
N GLN A 272 -15.79 -5.84 -4.52
CA GLN A 272 -14.70 -6.70 -4.96
C GLN A 272 -13.41 -6.40 -4.18
N ILE A 273 -12.58 -7.42 -3.98
CA ILE A 273 -11.28 -7.23 -3.33
C ILE A 273 -10.32 -6.62 -4.34
N VAL A 274 -9.81 -5.43 -4.06
CA VAL A 274 -8.76 -4.76 -4.83
C VAL A 274 -7.44 -4.97 -4.12
N TYR A 275 -6.42 -5.36 -4.87
CA TYR A 275 -5.03 -5.39 -4.41
C TYR A 275 -4.17 -4.58 -5.37
N LEU A 276 -3.44 -3.61 -4.84
CA LEU A 276 -2.47 -2.80 -5.57
C LEU A 276 -1.13 -2.89 -4.82
N GLY A 277 -0.10 -3.33 -5.52
CA GLY A 277 1.28 -3.36 -5.05
C GLY A 277 2.12 -2.45 -5.94
N SER A 278 3.02 -1.70 -5.33
CA SER A 278 3.89 -0.74 -5.99
C SER A 278 5.29 -0.78 -5.40
N GLU A 279 6.25 -0.25 -6.16
CA GLU A 279 7.55 0.10 -5.58
C GLU A 279 7.37 1.26 -4.58
N LYS A 280 8.24 1.36 -3.57
CA LYS A 280 8.15 2.38 -2.52
C LYS A 280 7.94 3.77 -3.13
N ASN A 281 7.11 4.60 -2.50
CA ASN A 281 6.84 5.98 -2.94
C ASN A 281 6.14 6.16 -4.27
N SER A 282 5.34 5.19 -4.71
CA SER A 282 4.66 5.26 -6.02
C SER A 282 3.14 5.43 -5.94
N LEU A 283 2.51 5.25 -4.77
CA LEU A 283 1.08 5.46 -4.57
C LEU A 283 0.82 6.56 -3.53
N GLU A 284 -0.23 7.32 -3.79
CA GLU A 284 -0.84 8.29 -2.89
C GLU A 284 -2.30 7.87 -2.65
N ILE A 285 -2.75 7.97 -1.41
CA ILE A 285 -4.13 7.69 -1.03
C ILE A 285 -4.70 8.89 -0.28
N ASN A 286 -5.90 9.32 -0.67
CA ASN A 286 -6.69 10.29 0.06
C ASN A 286 -8.00 9.61 0.50
N ILE A 287 -8.35 9.75 1.78
CA ILE A 287 -9.55 9.17 2.37
C ILE A 287 -10.33 10.28 3.07
N ILE A 288 -11.58 10.49 2.67
CA ILE A 288 -12.49 11.41 3.34
C ILE A 288 -13.46 10.56 4.17
N LEU A 289 -13.45 10.80 5.48
CA LEU A 289 -14.34 10.20 6.45
C LEU A 289 -15.44 11.18 6.83
N ASP A 290 -16.68 10.69 6.87
CA ASP A 290 -17.88 11.41 7.30
C ASP A 290 -18.92 10.37 7.74
N ASN A 291 -18.84 9.94 9.01
CA ASN A 291 -19.67 8.85 9.56
C ASN A 291 -19.66 7.56 8.71
N GLY A 292 -18.51 7.30 8.07
CA GLY A 292 -18.37 6.36 6.96
C GLY A 292 -17.16 6.74 6.12
N ILE A 293 -16.58 5.80 5.38
CA ILE A 293 -15.65 6.18 4.32
C ILE A 293 -16.50 6.75 3.19
N ARG A 294 -16.51 8.07 3.10
CA ARG A 294 -17.29 8.82 2.12
C ARG A 294 -16.60 8.91 0.78
N GLU A 295 -15.28 9.03 0.77
CA GLU A 295 -14.48 9.06 -0.45
C GLU A 295 -13.15 8.34 -0.22
N LEU A 296 -12.75 7.50 -1.19
CA LEU A 296 -11.43 6.89 -1.25
C LEU A 296 -10.85 7.10 -2.64
N ASN A 297 -9.74 7.82 -2.65
CA ASN A 297 -8.95 8.11 -3.83
C ASN A 297 -7.61 7.43 -3.73
N ILE A 298 -7.25 6.64 -4.74
CA ILE A 298 -5.91 6.04 -4.87
C ILE A 298 -5.35 6.48 -6.21
N ASN A 299 -4.12 6.98 -6.23
CA ASN A 299 -3.46 7.39 -7.46
C ASN A 299 -1.98 7.01 -7.47
N GLY A 300 -1.45 6.66 -8.64
CA GLY A 300 -0.01 6.48 -8.84
C GLY A 300 0.36 5.25 -9.66
N MET A 301 1.57 4.75 -9.45
CA MET A 301 2.15 3.66 -10.24
C MET A 301 2.17 2.35 -9.44
N VAL A 302 1.78 1.25 -10.09
CA VAL A 302 1.79 -0.10 -9.54
C VAL A 302 2.63 -1.04 -10.38
N ASN A 303 3.24 -2.02 -9.73
CA ASN A 303 3.88 -3.16 -10.38
C ASN A 303 3.08 -4.46 -10.23
N GLU A 304 2.11 -4.48 -9.31
CA GLU A 304 1.16 -5.57 -9.11
C GLU A 304 -0.26 -5.02 -8.94
N ALA A 305 -1.24 -5.61 -9.62
CA ALA A 305 -2.62 -5.19 -9.50
C ALA A 305 -3.56 -6.37 -9.74
N SER A 306 -4.56 -6.53 -8.87
CA SER A 306 -5.59 -7.55 -9.06
C SER A 306 -6.95 -7.14 -8.51
N ILE A 307 -8.00 -7.63 -9.17
CA ILE A 307 -9.39 -7.56 -8.69
C ILE A 307 -9.84 -8.98 -8.40
N SER A 308 -10.22 -9.29 -7.16
CA SER A 308 -10.66 -10.61 -6.72
C SER A 308 -9.71 -11.74 -7.17
N LYS A 309 -8.40 -11.51 -7.02
CA LYS A 309 -7.29 -12.39 -7.45
C LYS A 309 -7.09 -12.51 -8.97
N MET A 310 -7.86 -11.80 -9.79
CA MET A 310 -7.63 -11.69 -11.22
C MET A 310 -6.60 -10.60 -11.50
N ASN A 311 -5.43 -10.98 -12.04
CA ASN A 311 -4.36 -10.05 -12.39
C ASN A 311 -4.80 -9.10 -13.52
N LEU A 312 -4.57 -7.80 -13.35
CA LEU A 312 -4.91 -6.77 -14.33
C LEU A 312 -3.83 -6.59 -15.40
N PHE A 313 -2.59 -6.96 -15.10
CA PHE A 313 -1.51 -6.94 -16.09
C PHE A 313 -1.80 -7.96 -17.20
N PRO A 314 -1.59 -7.59 -18.47
CA PRO A 314 -1.92 -8.47 -19.57
C PRO A 314 -1.01 -9.71 -19.56
N THR A 315 -1.54 -10.81 -20.09
CA THR A 315 -0.70 -11.95 -20.48
C THR A 315 0.10 -11.59 -21.75
N PHE A 316 1.13 -12.38 -22.08
CA PHE A 316 1.89 -12.18 -23.33
C PHE A 316 0.97 -12.06 -24.56
N TRP A 317 -0.03 -12.92 -24.66
CA TRP A 317 -0.98 -12.91 -25.78
C TRP A 317 -1.91 -11.69 -25.76
N GLY A 318 -2.33 -11.24 -24.57
CA GLY A 318 -3.09 -10.01 -24.40
C GLY A 318 -2.27 -8.79 -24.83
N TRP A 319 -1.04 -8.69 -24.33
CA TRP A 319 -0.10 -7.63 -24.71
C TRP A 319 0.18 -7.63 -26.22
N TYR A 320 0.48 -8.80 -26.79
CA TYR A 320 0.76 -8.96 -28.22
C TYR A 320 -0.41 -8.51 -29.10
N ARG A 321 -1.65 -8.87 -28.72
CA ARG A 321 -2.86 -8.46 -29.45
C ARG A 321 -3.08 -6.96 -29.36
N ASP A 322 -2.96 -6.40 -28.16
CA ASP A 322 -3.21 -4.98 -27.90
C ASP A 322 -2.07 -4.10 -28.51
N ASN A 323 -0.90 -4.69 -28.77
CA ASN A 323 0.27 -4.06 -29.40
C ASN A 323 0.57 -4.60 -30.80
N ILE A 324 -0.43 -5.16 -31.50
CA ILE A 324 -0.20 -5.87 -32.75
C ILE A 324 0.48 -5.01 -33.80
N TYR A 325 0.33 -3.68 -33.75
CA TYR A 325 0.99 -2.72 -34.65
C TYR A 325 2.53 -2.66 -34.50
N LEU A 326 3.09 -3.00 -33.33
CA LEU A 326 4.54 -3.15 -33.14
C LEU A 326 5.09 -4.43 -33.82
N THR A 327 4.23 -5.42 -34.06
CA THR A 327 4.64 -6.72 -34.61
C THR A 327 5.04 -6.64 -36.10
N PRO A 328 4.28 -6.01 -37.01
CA PRO A 328 4.70 -5.82 -38.39
C PRO A 328 6.03 -5.09 -38.49
N LEU A 329 6.27 -4.09 -37.65
CA LEU A 329 7.50 -3.28 -37.67
C LEU A 329 8.73 -4.09 -37.23
N THR A 330 8.60 -4.89 -36.17
CA THR A 330 9.64 -5.84 -35.73
C THR A 330 9.85 -6.97 -36.72
N LEU A 331 8.78 -7.47 -37.35
CA LEU A 331 8.87 -8.50 -38.38
C LEU A 331 9.56 -7.96 -39.65
N LEU A 332 9.19 -6.76 -40.11
CA LEU A 332 9.79 -6.07 -41.27
C LEU A 332 11.27 -5.81 -41.03
N THR A 333 11.66 -5.23 -39.88
CA THR A 333 13.08 -4.98 -39.57
C THR A 333 13.89 -6.26 -39.46
N THR A 334 13.31 -7.33 -38.89
CA THR A 334 13.97 -8.65 -38.82
C THR A 334 14.11 -9.30 -40.21
N ILE A 335 13.10 -9.19 -41.07
CA ILE A 335 13.15 -9.69 -42.45
C ILE A 335 14.20 -8.92 -43.24
N PHE A 336 14.19 -7.59 -43.21
CA PHE A 336 15.18 -6.78 -43.91
C PHE A 336 16.59 -7.05 -43.39
N GLY A 337 16.79 -7.05 -42.07
CA GLY A 337 18.08 -7.37 -41.44
C GLY A 337 18.59 -8.78 -41.78
N GLY A 338 17.71 -9.78 -41.72
CA GLY A 338 18.02 -11.17 -42.06
C GLY A 338 18.34 -11.37 -43.54
N VAL A 339 17.63 -10.68 -44.44
CA VAL A 339 17.91 -10.68 -45.89
C VAL A 339 19.27 -10.05 -46.17
N THR A 340 19.62 -8.92 -45.55
CA THR A 340 20.97 -8.33 -45.68
C THR A 340 22.09 -9.26 -45.20
N LEU A 341 21.89 -9.97 -44.08
CA LEU A 341 22.87 -10.95 -43.58
C LEU A 341 23.05 -12.15 -44.53
N MET A 342 21.96 -12.64 -45.11
CA MET A 342 22.01 -13.71 -46.10
C MET A 342 22.72 -13.29 -47.40
N ILE A 343 22.50 -12.06 -47.86
CA ILE A 343 23.18 -11.51 -49.04
C ILE A 343 24.69 -11.38 -48.77
N ASN A 344 25.09 -10.89 -47.60
CA ASN A 344 26.51 -10.77 -47.24
C ASN A 344 27.21 -12.13 -47.05
N ASN A 345 26.53 -13.14 -46.50
CA ASN A 345 27.10 -14.48 -46.37
C ASN A 345 27.25 -15.19 -47.73
N LYS A 346 26.37 -14.91 -48.70
CA LYS A 346 26.57 -15.39 -50.08
C LYS A 346 27.78 -14.75 -50.75
N LYS A 347 28.03 -13.45 -50.52
CA LYS A 347 29.22 -12.75 -51.03
C LYS A 347 30.54 -13.18 -50.39
N LYS A 348 30.54 -13.65 -49.14
CA LYS A 348 31.75 -14.17 -48.46
C LYS A 348 32.13 -15.59 -48.89
N ASN A 349 31.19 -16.34 -49.46
CA ASN A 349 31.38 -17.72 -49.92
C ASN A 349 31.48 -17.84 -51.45
N SER A 350 31.50 -16.70 -52.16
CA SER A 350 31.87 -16.57 -53.58
C SER A 350 33.24 -15.90 -53.67
#